data_AF-A0AB34VEZ2-F1
#
_entry.id   AF-A0AB34VEZ2-F1
#
_cell.length_a   1.000
_cell.length_b   1.000
_cell.length_c   1.000
_cell.angle_alpha   90.00
_cell.angle_beta   90.00
_cell.angle_gamma   90.00
#
_symmetry.space_group_name_H-M   'P 1'
#
loop_
_entity.id
_entity.type
_entity.pdbx_description
1 polymer ?
#
loop_
_entity_poly.entity_id
_entity_poly.type
_entity_poly.pdbx_seq_one_letter_code
_entity_poly.pdbx_strand_id
1 'polypeptide(L)'
;MPNTIDIEQNTTEAEILHLFRRAGDTLQAENAVLDAVIRDIVIQGQKVTSKAIIIRLIAELECTEDSTELAVLRHCLEIVVGRTSSRDDA
;
A
#
# COMPACT_ATOMS: atom_id res chain seq x y z
N MET A 1 -19.39 29.90 8.22
CA MET A 1 -17.94 29.63 8.07
C MET A 1 -17.79 28.13 7.94
N PRO A 2 -17.30 27.59 6.82
CA PRO A 2 -17.10 26.15 6.69
C PRO A 2 -15.84 25.79 7.49
N ASN A 3 -16.03 25.17 8.65
CA ASN A 3 -14.91 24.77 9.50
C ASN A 3 -14.36 23.44 8.96
N THR A 4 -13.12 23.53 8.48
CA THR A 4 -12.09 22.50 8.29
C THR A 4 -12.57 21.06 8.46
N ILE A 5 -12.68 20.38 7.32
CA ILE A 5 -12.76 18.92 7.27
C ILE A 5 -11.41 18.42 7.80
N ASP A 6 -11.42 17.84 9.00
CA ASP A 6 -10.33 17.01 9.50
C ASP A 6 -10.27 15.75 8.61
N ILE A 7 -9.60 15.87 7.47
CA ILE A 7 -9.20 14.75 6.62
C ILE A 7 -7.79 14.33 7.06
N GLU A 8 -7.55 14.25 8.36
CA GLU A 8 -6.24 13.82 8.90
C GLU A 8 -6.25 12.37 9.37
N GLN A 9 -7.25 11.60 8.93
CA GLN A 9 -7.33 10.14 9.16
C GLN A 9 -7.24 9.31 7.87
N ASN A 10 -7.13 9.94 6.68
CA ASN A 10 -7.01 9.27 5.38
C ASN A 10 -5.62 9.41 4.74
N THR A 11 -4.66 9.97 5.48
CA THR A 11 -3.35 10.35 4.95
C THR A 11 -2.53 9.15 4.51
N THR A 12 -2.59 7.99 5.18
CA THR A 12 -1.74 6.85 4.80
C THR A 12 -2.14 6.19 3.48
N GLU A 13 -3.43 5.92 3.26
CA GLU A 13 -3.91 5.35 1.99
C GLU A 13 -3.65 6.32 0.83
N ALA A 14 -4.02 7.59 1.02
CA ALA A 14 -3.84 8.60 -0.01
C ALA A 14 -2.36 8.82 -0.35
N GLU A 15 -1.46 8.83 0.64
CA GLU A 15 -0.01 8.98 0.45
C GLU A 15 0.58 7.79 -0.33
N ILE A 16 0.17 6.56 0.00
CA ILE A 16 0.65 5.36 -0.69
C ILE A 16 0.10 5.38 -2.13
N LEU A 17 -1.20 5.61 -2.33
CA LEU A 17 -1.78 5.72 -3.67
C LEU A 17 -1.11 6.85 -4.50
N HIS A 18 -0.78 7.98 -3.89
CA HIS A 18 -0.06 9.07 -4.57
C HIS A 18 1.35 8.65 -4.98
N LEU A 19 2.04 7.87 -4.15
CA LEU A 19 3.38 7.35 -4.42
C LEU A 19 3.38 6.44 -5.65
N PHE A 20 2.46 5.47 -5.68
CA PHE A 20 2.33 4.55 -6.81
C PHE A 20 1.84 5.26 -8.07
N ARG A 21 0.91 6.22 -7.93
CA ARG A 21 0.48 7.08 -9.04
C ARG A 21 1.61 7.97 -9.58
N ARG A 22 2.53 8.44 -8.73
CA ARG A 22 3.70 9.20 -9.15
C ARG A 22 4.73 8.34 -9.89
N ALA A 23 4.83 7.06 -9.52
CA ALA A 23 5.62 6.10 -10.28
C ALA A 23 4.98 5.71 -11.62
N GLY A 24 3.67 5.92 -11.76
CA GLY A 24 2.95 6.30 -12.98
C GLY A 24 2.81 5.22 -14.04
N ASP A 25 3.92 4.81 -14.62
CA ASP A 25 3.98 3.89 -15.77
C ASP A 25 4.84 2.65 -15.45
N THR A 26 5.86 2.83 -14.60
CA THR A 26 6.80 1.75 -14.24
C THR A 26 6.21 0.75 -13.25
N LEU A 27 5.23 1.18 -12.44
CA LEU A 27 4.66 0.38 -11.34
C LEU A 27 3.19 0.00 -11.56
N GLN A 28 2.77 -0.15 -12.81
CA GLN A 28 1.36 -0.35 -13.12
C GLN A 28 0.83 -1.69 -12.55
N ALA A 29 1.67 -2.73 -12.54
CA ALA A 29 1.32 -4.04 -11.99
C ALA A 29 1.23 -4.00 -10.45
N GLU A 30 2.19 -3.35 -9.81
CA GLU A 30 2.27 -3.15 -8.37
C GLU A 30 1.09 -2.33 -7.87
N ASN A 31 0.70 -1.30 -8.63
CA ASN A 31 -0.46 -0.49 -8.32
C ASN A 31 -1.76 -1.31 -8.38
N ALA A 32 -1.90 -2.25 -9.31
CA ALA A 32 -3.05 -3.14 -9.37
C ALA A 32 -3.12 -4.07 -8.15
N VAL A 33 -1.97 -4.64 -7.74
CA VAL A 33 -1.85 -5.47 -6.54
C VAL A 33 -2.19 -4.66 -5.29
N LEU A 34 -1.63 -3.45 -5.15
CA LEU A 34 -1.91 -2.58 -4.02
C LEU A 34 -3.39 -2.21 -3.94
N ASP A 35 -4.03 -1.88 -5.06
CA ASP A 35 -5.45 -1.53 -5.14
C ASP A 35 -6.33 -2.74 -4.75
N ALA A 36 -5.90 -3.97 -5.04
CA ALA A 36 -6.54 -5.20 -4.57
C ALA A 36 -6.38 -5.39 -3.05
N VAL A 37 -5.16 -5.23 -2.53
CA VAL A 37 -4.84 -5.29 -1.08
C VAL A 37 -5.66 -4.26 -0.29
N ILE A 38 -5.69 -3.01 -0.75
CA ILE A 38 -6.46 -1.93 -0.11
C ILE A 38 -7.94 -2.27 -0.09
N ARG A 39 -8.50 -2.69 -1.24
CA ARG A 39 -9.90 -3.11 -1.32
C ARG A 39 -10.20 -4.23 -0.33
N ASP A 40 -9.33 -5.21 -0.22
CA ASP A 40 -9.53 -6.32 0.70
C ASP A 40 -9.56 -5.85 2.17
N ILE A 41 -8.63 -4.98 2.58
CA ILE A 41 -8.61 -4.39 3.92
C ILE A 41 -9.89 -3.57 4.19
N VAL A 42 -10.36 -2.80 3.20
CA VAL A 42 -11.61 -2.03 3.28
C VAL A 42 -12.83 -2.94 3.39
N ILE A 43 -12.89 -4.03 2.62
CA ILE A 43 -13.96 -5.03 2.67
C ILE A 43 -14.01 -5.71 4.04
N GLN A 44 -12.86 -5.95 4.66
CA GLN A 44 -12.76 -6.46 6.03
C GLN A 44 -13.16 -5.42 7.11
N GLY A 45 -13.46 -4.17 6.71
CA GLY A 45 -13.79 -3.07 7.63
C GLY A 45 -12.59 -2.60 8.46
N GLN A 46 -11.37 -2.96 8.05
CA GLN A 46 -10.14 -2.57 8.72
C GLN A 46 -9.62 -1.23 8.19
N LYS A 47 -8.85 -0.52 9.02
CA LYS A 47 -8.19 0.71 8.60
C LYS A 47 -7.01 0.39 7.70
N VAL A 48 -7.00 0.98 6.52
CA VAL A 48 -5.89 0.91 5.55
C VAL A 48 -4.71 1.70 6.11
N THR A 49 -3.80 0.96 6.75
CA THR A 49 -2.58 1.49 7.36
C THR A 49 -1.38 0.79 6.75
N SER A 50 -0.19 1.41 6.78
CA SER A 50 1.04 0.77 6.28
C SER A 50 1.24 -0.61 6.88
N LYS A 51 0.95 -0.78 8.18
CA LYS A 51 0.99 -2.10 8.84
C LYS A 51 0.00 -3.09 8.23
N ALA A 52 -1.26 -2.71 8.03
CA ALA A 52 -2.27 -3.60 7.45
C ALA A 52 -1.90 -4.02 6.01
N ILE A 53 -1.41 -3.06 5.22
CA ILE A 53 -0.94 -3.30 3.85
C ILE A 53 0.25 -4.26 3.83
N ILE A 54 1.25 -4.04 4.70
CA ILE A 54 2.42 -4.93 4.83
C ILE A 54 1.99 -6.35 5.20
N ILE A 55 1.12 -6.51 6.20
CA ILE A 55 0.63 -7.82 6.62
C ILE A 55 -0.11 -8.52 5.46
N ARG A 56 -0.95 -7.77 4.72
CA ARG A 56 -1.72 -8.34 3.62
C ARG A 56 -0.84 -8.74 2.43
N LEU A 57 0.15 -7.91 2.08
CA LEU A 57 1.16 -8.21 1.06
C LEU A 57 1.97 -9.46 1.41
N ILE A 58 2.37 -9.64 2.68
CA ILE A 58 3.07 -10.84 3.13
C ILE A 58 2.16 -12.07 3.00
N ALA A 59 0.89 -11.96 3.40
CA ALA A 59 -0.06 -13.05 3.24
C ALA A 59 -0.29 -13.44 1.76
N GLU A 60 -0.33 -12.45 0.85
CA GLU A 60 -0.35 -12.73 -0.59
C GLU A 60 0.94 -13.40 -1.06
N LEU A 61 2.12 -12.92 -0.64
CA LEU A 61 3.40 -13.56 -0.95
C LEU A 61 3.48 -15.02 -0.50
N GLU A 62 2.83 -15.38 0.60
CA GLU A 62 2.77 -16.76 1.09
C GLU A 62 1.76 -17.64 0.32
N CYS A 63 0.76 -17.03 -0.33
CA CYS A 63 -0.25 -17.73 -1.12
C CYS A 63 0.05 -17.75 -2.63
N THR A 64 0.90 -16.85 -3.13
CA THR A 64 1.23 -16.74 -4.55
C THR A 64 2.38 -17.68 -4.91
N GLU A 65 2.12 -18.62 -5.82
CA GLU A 65 3.13 -19.55 -6.35
C GLU A 65 3.77 -19.04 -7.66
N ASP A 66 3.14 -18.05 -8.30
CA ASP A 66 3.62 -17.46 -9.54
C ASP A 66 4.83 -16.55 -9.29
N SER A 67 5.96 -16.87 -9.92
CA SER A 67 7.21 -16.12 -9.74
C SER A 67 7.15 -14.68 -10.27
N THR A 68 6.28 -14.40 -11.24
CA THR A 68 6.10 -13.05 -11.79
C THR A 68 5.32 -12.19 -10.81
N GLU A 69 4.21 -12.70 -10.29
CA GLU A 69 3.36 -12.02 -9.32
C GLU A 69 4.07 -11.85 -7.97
N LEU A 70 4.86 -12.85 -7.55
CA LEU A 70 5.78 -12.73 -6.40
C LEU A 70 6.79 -11.59 -6.57
N ALA A 71 7.35 -11.38 -7.77
CA ALA A 71 8.30 -10.29 -8.01
C ALA A 71 7.63 -8.91 -7.86
N VAL A 72 6.42 -8.77 -8.39
CA VAL A 72 5.59 -7.55 -8.26
C VAL A 72 5.22 -7.31 -6.80
N LEU A 73 4.76 -8.33 -6.08
CA LEU A 73 4.43 -8.26 -4.66
C LEU A 73 5.64 -7.84 -3.81
N ARG A 74 6.83 -8.43 -4.06
CA ARG A 74 8.07 -8.07 -3.36
C ARG A 74 8.47 -6.63 -3.61
N HIS A 75 8.39 -6.17 -4.87
CA HIS A 75 8.72 -4.80 -5.21
C HIS A 75 7.72 -3.81 -4.59
N CYS A 76 6.44 -4.14 -4.60
CA CYS A 76 5.38 -3.38 -3.96
C CYS A 76 5.60 -3.26 -2.43
N LEU A 77 5.94 -4.38 -1.78
CA LEU A 77 6.29 -4.42 -0.36
C LEU A 77 7.52 -3.57 -0.05
N GLU A 78 8.59 -3.66 -0.86
CA GLU A 78 9.81 -2.88 -0.68
C GLU A 78 9.55 -1.38 -0.72
N ILE A 79 8.68 -0.91 -1.63
CA ILE A 79 8.29 0.49 -1.74
C ILE A 79 7.52 0.97 -0.50
N VAL A 80 6.55 0.18 -0.04
CA VAL A 80 5.73 0.49 1.14
C VAL A 80 6.58 0.48 2.42
N VAL A 81 7.49 -0.50 2.55
CA VAL A 81 8.45 -0.61 3.65
C VAL A 81 9.48 0.51 3.61
N GLY A 82 10.03 0.85 2.45
CA GLY A 82 11.00 1.93 2.28
C GLY A 82 10.45 3.29 2.75
N ARG A 83 9.16 3.55 2.56
CA ARG A 83 8.49 4.73 3.11
C ARG A 83 8.26 4.64 4.63
N THR A 84 8.02 3.45 5.16
CA THR A 84 7.81 3.23 6.60
C THR A 84 9.12 3.31 7.38
N SER A 85 10.20 2.74 6.85
CA SER A 85 11.55 2.74 7.42
C SER A 85 12.18 4.14 7.43
N SER A 86 11.84 5.00 6.47
CA SER A 86 12.37 6.38 6.41
C SER A 86 11.99 7.26 7.63
N ARG A 87 11.12 6.79 8.53
CA ARG A 87 10.74 7.50 9.76
C ARG A 87 11.48 6.99 11.00
N ASP A 88 12.29 5.93 10.88
CA ASP A 88 13.06 5.30 11.96
C ASP A 88 14.58 5.40 11.71
N ASP A 89 15.03 6.55 11.22
CA ASP A 89 16.45 6.94 11.18
C ASP A 89 16.57 8.35 11.81
N ALA A 90 16.40 8.45 13.12
CA ALA A 90 16.77 9.61 13.93
C ALA A 90 17.09 9.20 15.38
#